data_AF-A0A7J9LXF0-F1
#
_entry.id   AF-A0A7J9LXF0-F1
#
_cell.length_a   1.000
_cell.length_b   1.000
_cell.length_c   1.000
_cell.angle_alpha   90.00
_cell.angle_beta   90.00
_cell.angle_gamma   90.00
#
_symmetry.space_group_name_H-M   'P 1'
#
loop_
_entity.id
_entity.type
_entity.pdbx_description
1 polymer ?
#
loop_
_entity_poly.entity_id
_entity_poly.type
_entity_poly.pdbx_seq_one_letter_code
_entity_poly.pdbx_strand_id
1 'polypeptide(L)' 'MAFTGTLDKCKACDKTVHVVDMMTLEGVPYHKTCFKCSHCKGNLQ' A
#
# COMPACT_ATOMS: atom_id res chain seq x y z
N MET A 1 22.90 7.97 -9.48
CA MET A 1 21.56 8.42 -9.07
C MET A 1 20.89 7.26 -8.35
N ALA A 2 21.01 7.19 -7.02
CA ALA A 2 20.27 6.18 -6.26
C ALA A 2 18.82 6.65 -6.22
N PHE A 3 17.93 5.95 -6.92
CA PHE A 3 16.50 6.15 -6.77
C PHE A 3 16.16 5.76 -5.33
N THR A 4 16.14 6.73 -4.41
CA THR A 4 15.60 6.58 -3.07
C THR A 4 14.06 6.56 -3.16
N GLY A 5 13.53 5.68 -4.01
CA GLY A 5 12.12 5.34 -3.95
C GLY A 5 11.90 4.72 -2.59
N THR A 6 10.96 5.26 -1.82
CA THR A 6 10.67 4.73 -0.49
C THR A 6 10.35 3.23 -0.64
N LEU A 7 11.08 2.39 0.11
CA LEU A 7 10.93 0.93 0.11
C LEU A 7 9.83 0.51 1.09
N ASP A 8 8.78 1.33 1.21
CA ASP A 8 7.67 1.02 2.10
C ASP A 8 7.09 -0.33 1.72
N LYS A 9 6.77 -1.16 2.72
CA LYS A 9 6.23 -2.49 2.49
C LYS A 9 4.75 -2.48 2.79
N CYS A 10 3.94 -2.87 1.82
CA CYS A 10 2.51 -3.02 2.02
C CYS A 10 2.24 -4.05 3.11
N LYS A 11 1.55 -3.66 4.17
CA LYS A 11 1.25 -4.59 5.27
C LYS A 11 0.25 -5.69 4.92
N ALA A 12 -0.46 -5.56 3.79
CA ALA A 12 -1.44 -6.55 3.34
C ALA A 12 -0.84 -7.64 2.44
N CYS A 13 0.27 -7.39 1.75
CA CYS A 13 0.89 -8.37 0.85
C CYS A 13 2.41 -8.51 1.02
N ASP A 14 3.00 -7.77 1.95
CA ASP A 14 4.43 -7.68 2.29
C ASP A 14 5.35 -7.32 1.11
N LYS A 15 4.77 -6.85 -0.01
CA LYS A 15 5.52 -6.37 -1.16
C LYS A 15 5.85 -4.90 -1.03
N THR A 16 6.94 -4.50 -1.66
CA THR A 16 7.32 -3.10 -1.79
C THR A 16 6.17 -2.33 -2.44
N VAL A 17 5.68 -1.30 -1.76
CA VAL A 17 4.71 -0.35 -2.29
C VAL A 17 5.47 0.88 -2.76
N HIS A 18 5.32 1.15 -4.05
CA HIS A 18 5.87 2.34 -4.66
C HIS A 18 4.96 3.53 -4.38
N VAL A 19 5.51 4.74 -4.32
CA VAL A 19 4.75 5.99 -4.08
C VAL A 19 3.53 6.14 -5.00
N VAL A 20 3.59 5.61 -6.22
CA VAL A 20 2.45 5.61 -7.18
C VAL A 20 1.24 4.80 -6.69
N ASP A 21 1.49 3.69 -6.00
CA ASP A 21 0.48 2.79 -5.44
C ASP A 21 0.38 2.89 -3.91
N MET A 22 1.18 3.76 -3.28
CA MET A 22 1.26 3.92 -1.83
C MET A 22 0.01 4.60 -1.32
N MET A 23 -0.65 3.92 -0.40
CA MET A 23 -1.77 4.41 0.38
C MET A 23 -1.44 4.21 1.85
N THR A 24 -1.40 5.28 2.62
CA THR A 24 -1.14 5.23 4.06
C THR A 24 -2.45 5.29 4.82
N LEU A 25 -2.69 4.31 5.70
CA LEU A 25 -3.80 4.32 6.63
C LEU A 25 -3.27 4.17 8.05
N GLU A 26 -3.66 5.07 8.95
CA GLU A 26 -3.17 5.06 10.34
C GLU A 26 -1.64 4.98 10.43
N GLY A 27 -0.92 5.58 9.47
CA GLY A 27 0.54 5.53 9.37
C GLY A 27 1.13 4.24 8.78
N VAL A 28 0.30 3.29 8.35
CA VAL A 28 0.74 2.03 7.74
C VAL A 28 0.60 2.08 6.21
N PRO A 29 1.66 1.77 5.45
CA PRO A 29 1.61 1.75 4.00
C PRO A 29 0.94 0.49 3.45
N TYR A 30 0.11 0.68 2.42
CA TYR A 30 -0.63 -0.33 1.68
C TYR A 30 -0.62 0.00 0.19
N HIS A 31 -0.78 -1.00 -0.69
CA HIS A 31 -1.13 -0.72 -2.08
C HIS A 31 -2.59 -0.27 -2.18
N LYS A 32 -2.91 0.68 -3.05
CA LYS A 32 -4.29 1.04 -3.43
C LYS A 32 -5.17 -0.18 -3.76
N THR A 33 -4.58 -1.19 -4.42
CA THR A 33 -5.24 -2.45 -4.79
C THR A 33 -5.32 -3.47 -3.66
N CYS A 34 -4.42 -3.37 -2.67
CA CYS A 34 -4.43 -4.23 -1.48
C CYS A 34 -5.34 -3.67 -0.39
N PHE A 35 -5.69 -2.39 -0.47
CA PHE A 35 -6.62 -1.73 0.45
C PHE A 35 -8.08 -2.07 0.12
N LYS A 36 -8.44 -3.33 0.40
CA LYS A 36 -9.79 -3.86 0.25
C LYS A 36 -10.32 -4.29 1.60
N CYS A 37 -11.61 -4.03 1.84
CA CYS A 37 -12.24 -4.44 3.08
C CYS A 37 -12.31 -5.97 3.15
N SER A 38 -11.70 -6.61 4.15
CA SER A 38 -11.82 -8.08 4.33
C SER A 38 -13.26 -8.53 4.61
N HIS A 39 -14.09 -7.63 5.13
CA HIS A 39 -15.51 -7.87 5.40
C HIS A 39 -16.38 -7.74 4.14
N CYS A 40 -16.21 -6.65 3.39
CA CYS A 40 -17.10 -6.33 2.26
C CYS A 40 -16.52 -6.77 0.90
N LYS A 41 -15.23 -7.12 0.84
CA LYS A 41 -14.41 -7.32 -0.38
C LYS A 41 -14.43 -6.16 -1.38
N GLY A 42 -15.08 -5.04 -1.06
CA GLY A 42 -15.10 -3.82 -1.85
C GLY A 42 -13.76 -3.06 -1.78
N ASN A 43 -13.40 -2.42 -2.90
CA ASN A 43 -12.34 -1.42 -2.91
C ASN A 43 -12.80 -0.21 -2.08
N LEU A 44 -11.98 0.22 -1.12
CA LEU A 44 -12.18 1.48 -0.41
C LEU A 44 -11.48 2.56 -1.24
N GLN A 45 -12.21 3.14 -2.21
CA GLN A 45 -11.75 4.26 -3.06
C GLN A 45 -12.56 5.52 -2.75
#